data_AF-A0A519SDH0-F1
#
_entry.id   AF-A0A519SDH0-F1
#
_cell.length_a   1.000
_cell.length_b   1.000
_cell.length_c   1.000
_cell.angle_alpha   90.00
_cell.angle_beta   90.00
_cell.angle_gamma   90.00
#
_symmetry.space_group_name_H-M   'P 1'
#
loop_
_entity.id
_entity.type
_entity.pdbx_description
1 polymer ?
#
loop_
_entity_poly.entity_id
_entity_poly.type
_entity_poly.pdbx_seq_one_letter_code
_entity_poly.pdbx_strand_id
1 'polypeptide(L)'
;MSWAMISVILFAFMFSHYGNHGLGDSYRIPISHHNELRAIDSHAYIFKDDKSNTYNIDKFVLTDDFVYGTLDKFSEEKKTSYFVFDLKSKEIETFENETSYNHFLTSKKLDQDTERKEFYYYYNEYWNGWRFFLLP
;
A
#
# COMPACT_ATOMS: atom_id res chain seq x y z
N MET A 1 -3.82 34.85 6.70
CA MET A 1 -4.42 33.81 5.83
C MET A 1 -5.91 33.82 6.08
N SER A 2 -6.76 34.05 5.06
CA SER A 2 -8.22 34.08 5.23
C SER A 2 -8.80 32.66 5.21
N TRP A 3 -9.98 32.47 5.78
CA TRP A 3 -10.71 31.20 5.71
C TRP A 3 -10.91 30.73 4.26
N ALA A 4 -11.20 31.65 3.34
CA ALA A 4 -11.31 31.34 1.92
C ALA A 4 -10.02 30.73 1.33
N MET A 5 -8.84 31.26 1.71
CA MET A 5 -7.57 30.67 1.27
C MET A 5 -7.34 29.28 1.87
N ILE A 6 -7.68 29.08 3.14
CA ILE A 6 -7.58 27.76 3.79
C ILE A 6 -8.47 26.76 3.07
N SER A 7 -9.73 27.12 2.77
CA SER A 7 -10.66 26.25 2.04
C SER A 7 -10.15 25.87 0.65
N VAL A 8 -9.59 26.81 -0.10
CA VAL A 8 -9.01 26.53 -1.43
C VAL A 8 -7.82 25.57 -1.33
N ILE A 9 -6.94 25.76 -0.35
CA ILE A 9 -5.78 24.88 -0.13
C ILE A 9 -6.25 23.47 0.25
N LEU A 10 -7.20 23.35 1.17
CA LEU A 10 -7.74 22.05 1.59
C LEU A 10 -8.46 21.35 0.44
N PHE A 11 -9.23 22.10 -0.35
CA PHE A 11 -9.88 21.57 -1.54
C PHE A 11 -8.84 21.04 -2.55
N ALA A 12 -7.79 21.81 -2.84
CA ALA A 12 -6.71 21.34 -3.71
C ALA A 12 -5.97 20.12 -3.13
N PHE A 13 -5.80 20.07 -1.81
CA PHE A 13 -5.16 18.95 -1.12
C PHE A 13 -5.94 17.64 -1.32
N MET A 14 -7.27 17.65 -1.26
CA MET A 14 -8.14 16.46 -1.44
C MET A 14 -7.90 15.74 -2.78
N PHE A 15 -7.42 16.45 -3.81
CA PHE A 15 -7.12 15.87 -5.12
C PHE A 15 -5.62 15.64 -5.36
N SER A 16 -4.78 15.97 -4.39
CA SER A 16 -3.34 15.68 -4.44
C SER A 16 -3.05 14.21 -4.14
N HIS A 17 -1.84 13.73 -4.48
CA HIS A 17 -1.38 12.39 -4.12
C HIS A 17 -1.53 12.10 -2.61
N TYR A 18 -1.32 13.10 -1.76
CA TYR A 18 -1.37 12.95 -0.30
C TYR A 18 -2.77 13.10 0.32
N GLY A 19 -3.72 13.70 -0.40
CA GLY A 19 -5.07 13.95 0.11
C GLY A 19 -6.17 13.18 -0.61
N ASN A 20 -5.86 12.50 -1.70
CA ASN A 20 -6.79 11.63 -2.41
C ASN A 20 -6.87 10.25 -1.74
N HIS A 21 -7.92 10.04 -0.94
CA HIS A 21 -8.19 8.75 -0.29
C HIS A 21 -8.89 7.72 -1.18
N GLY A 22 -9.27 8.09 -2.40
CA GLY A 22 -10.13 7.31 -3.29
C GLY A 22 -11.57 7.82 -3.32
N LEU A 23 -12.42 7.17 -4.11
CA LEU A 23 -13.82 7.54 -4.33
C LEU A 23 -14.69 6.28 -4.41
N GLY A 24 -15.85 6.29 -3.75
CA GLY A 24 -16.74 5.14 -3.65
C GLY A 24 -16.06 3.97 -2.93
N ASP A 25 -16.05 2.80 -3.53
CA ASP A 25 -15.42 1.60 -2.96
C ASP A 25 -13.90 1.52 -3.21
N SER A 26 -13.30 2.56 -3.79
CA SER A 26 -11.86 2.67 -3.95
C SER A 26 -11.24 3.38 -2.75
N TYR A 27 -10.27 2.72 -2.14
CA TYR A 27 -9.46 3.23 -1.02
C TYR A 27 -8.01 3.38 -1.48
N ARG A 28 -7.33 4.43 -1.01
CA ARG A 28 -5.94 4.74 -1.39
C ARG A 28 -5.12 5.12 -0.17
N ILE A 29 -3.86 4.70 -0.15
CA ILE A 29 -2.87 5.13 0.84
C ILE A 29 -1.63 5.58 0.08
N PRO A 30 -1.26 6.87 0.13
CA PRO A 30 0.03 7.30 -0.40
C PRO A 30 1.14 6.74 0.47
N ILE A 31 2.17 6.21 -0.18
CA ILE A 31 3.36 5.65 0.47
C ILE A 31 4.61 6.28 -0.14
N SER A 32 5.77 5.97 0.43
CA SER A 32 7.05 6.57 0.02
C SER A 32 7.35 6.43 -1.48
N HIS A 33 8.18 7.35 -1.98
CA HIS A 33 8.62 7.44 -3.39
C HIS A 33 7.48 7.71 -4.40
N HIS A 34 6.43 8.43 -3.99
CA HIS A 34 5.25 8.74 -4.82
C HIS A 34 4.53 7.49 -5.34
N ASN A 35 4.54 6.42 -4.53
CA ASN A 35 3.75 5.23 -4.80
C ASN A 35 2.48 5.26 -3.94
N GLU A 36 1.55 4.37 -4.25
CA GLU A 36 0.32 4.23 -3.48
C GLU A 36 -0.11 2.78 -3.40
N LEU A 37 -0.68 2.42 -2.26
CA LEU A 37 -1.43 1.18 -2.11
C LEU A 37 -2.90 1.49 -2.37
N ARG A 38 -3.60 0.58 -3.02
CA ARG A 38 -5.02 0.72 -3.30
C ARG A 38 -5.78 -0.48 -2.78
N ALA A 39 -7.05 -0.26 -2.45
CA ALA A 39 -8.01 -1.33 -2.24
C ALA A 39 -9.32 -1.01 -2.97
N ILE A 40 -9.97 -2.05 -3.49
CA ILE A 40 -11.33 -2.01 -4.06
C ILE A 40 -12.08 -3.20 -3.49
N ASP A 41 -13.33 -3.00 -3.06
CA ASP A 41 -14.17 -4.06 -2.48
C ASP A 41 -13.47 -4.82 -1.34
N SER A 42 -12.67 -4.10 -0.53
CA SER A 42 -11.85 -4.65 0.56
C SER A 42 -10.65 -5.51 0.14
N HIS A 43 -10.33 -5.61 -1.15
CA HIS A 43 -9.14 -6.31 -1.65
C HIS A 43 -8.03 -5.31 -1.96
N ALA A 44 -6.88 -5.50 -1.31
CA ALA A 44 -5.72 -4.63 -1.47
C ALA A 44 -4.80 -5.10 -2.60
N TYR A 45 -4.17 -4.15 -3.30
CA TYR A 45 -3.36 -4.48 -4.45
C TYR A 45 -2.32 -3.40 -4.80
N ILE A 46 -1.26 -3.83 -5.50
CA ILE A 46 -0.18 -2.98 -6.01
C ILE A 46 -0.27 -2.92 -7.53
N PHE A 47 -0.20 -1.71 -8.08
CA PHE A 47 -0.06 -1.49 -9.52
C PHE A 47 1.42 -1.41 -9.90
N LYS A 48 1.87 -2.30 -10.79
CA LYS A 48 3.22 -2.23 -11.35
C LYS A 48 3.29 -1.30 -12.58
N ASP A 49 2.21 -1.21 -13.36
CA ASP A 49 2.16 -0.48 -14.64
C ASP A 49 0.73 0.00 -14.97
N ASP A 50 0.62 0.99 -15.87
CA ASP A 50 -0.65 1.42 -16.51
C ASP A 50 -1.34 0.31 -17.35
N LYS A 51 -0.70 -0.87 -17.47
CA LYS A 51 -1.07 -1.98 -18.35
C LYS A 51 -1.53 -3.24 -17.60
N SER A 52 -2.27 -3.09 -16.51
CA SER A 52 -3.05 -4.17 -15.86
C SER A 52 -2.31 -5.24 -15.05
N ASN A 53 -1.00 -5.11 -14.82
CA ASN A 53 -0.32 -5.99 -13.85
C ASN A 53 -0.60 -5.51 -12.42
N THR A 54 -1.60 -6.14 -11.80
CA THR A 54 -1.98 -5.94 -10.40
C THR A 54 -1.60 -7.14 -9.56
N TYR A 55 -0.97 -6.89 -8.41
CA TYR A 55 -0.69 -7.93 -7.41
C TYR A 55 -1.64 -7.76 -6.24
N ASN A 56 -2.52 -8.73 -6.01
CA ASN A 56 -3.38 -8.74 -4.82
C ASN A 56 -2.53 -9.10 -3.59
N ILE A 57 -2.58 -8.25 -2.58
CA ILE A 57 -1.80 -8.39 -1.34
C ILE A 57 -2.73 -8.61 -0.16
N ASP A 58 -2.30 -9.42 0.80
CA ASP A 58 -3.08 -9.76 1.99
C ASP A 58 -2.50 -9.04 3.23
N LYS A 59 -1.42 -9.60 3.79
CA LYS A 59 -0.75 -9.04 4.98
C LYS A 59 0.65 -8.61 4.63
N PHE A 60 1.00 -7.39 4.99
CA PHE A 60 2.28 -6.80 4.64
C PHE A 60 2.86 -5.90 5.72
N VAL A 61 4.16 -5.67 5.63
CA VAL A 61 4.90 -4.65 6.35
C VAL A 61 5.18 -3.51 5.38
N LEU A 62 4.93 -2.28 5.83
CA LEU A 62 5.28 -1.05 5.12
C LEU A 62 6.51 -0.41 5.78
N THR A 63 7.50 -0.08 4.96
CA THR A 63 8.71 0.65 5.35
C THR A 63 8.93 1.83 4.40
N ASP A 64 9.96 2.64 4.64
CA ASP A 64 10.28 3.78 3.79
C ASP A 64 10.63 3.38 2.35
N ASP A 65 11.24 2.21 2.14
CA ASP A 65 11.74 1.79 0.84
C ASP A 65 11.07 0.52 0.29
N PHE A 66 10.32 -0.20 1.13
CA PHE A 66 9.74 -1.49 0.76
C PHE A 66 8.33 -1.70 1.31
N VAL A 67 7.53 -2.44 0.54
CA VAL A 67 6.34 -3.15 1.02
C VAL A 67 6.57 -4.63 0.82
N TYR A 68 6.48 -5.44 1.87
CA TYR A 68 6.74 -6.87 1.77
C TYR A 68 5.75 -7.68 2.58
N GLY A 69 5.35 -8.84 2.08
CA GLY A 69 4.28 -9.60 2.71
C GLY A 69 3.83 -10.81 1.92
N THR A 70 2.55 -11.15 2.09
CA THR A 70 1.89 -12.26 1.42
C THR A 70 0.94 -11.76 0.32
N LEU A 71 0.87 -12.52 -0.76
CA LEU A 71 -0.12 -12.32 -1.81
C LEU A 71 -1.46 -12.95 -1.39
N ASP A 72 -2.56 -12.38 -1.88
CA ASP A 72 -3.90 -12.88 -1.60
C ASP A 72 -4.13 -14.27 -2.24
N LYS A 73 -4.81 -15.15 -1.52
CA LYS A 73 -4.99 -16.57 -1.84
C LYS A 73 -6.18 -16.79 -2.78
N PHE A 74 -6.13 -16.20 -3.97
CA PHE A 74 -7.10 -16.53 -5.02
C PHE A 74 -6.73 -17.78 -5.83
N SER A 75 -5.52 -18.34 -5.62
CA SER A 75 -5.08 -19.56 -6.30
C SER A 75 -5.77 -20.81 -5.72
N GLU A 76 -6.34 -21.63 -6.60
CA GLU A 76 -6.95 -22.94 -6.29
C GLU A 76 -6.00 -23.87 -5.50
N GLU A 77 -4.69 -23.63 -5.56
CA GLU A 77 -3.66 -24.42 -4.88
C GLU A 77 -3.47 -24.10 -3.38
N LYS A 78 -4.12 -23.04 -2.83
CA LYS A 78 -3.98 -22.59 -1.42
C LYS A 78 -2.56 -22.33 -0.91
N LYS A 79 -1.54 -22.35 -1.77
CA LYS A 79 -0.16 -22.04 -1.37
C LYS A 79 -0.02 -20.56 -1.12
N THR A 80 0.48 -20.20 0.07
CA THR A 80 0.84 -18.83 0.39
C THR A 80 2.06 -18.44 -0.45
N SER A 81 1.93 -17.44 -1.30
CA SER A 81 3.05 -16.80 -1.98
C SER A 81 3.43 -15.51 -1.26
N TYR A 82 4.70 -15.14 -1.37
CA TYR A 82 5.26 -13.95 -0.75
C TYR A 82 5.69 -12.95 -1.82
N PHE A 83 5.80 -11.68 -1.44
CA PHE A 83 6.27 -10.63 -2.33
C PHE A 83 7.12 -9.61 -1.60
N VAL A 84 7.99 -8.95 -2.36
CA VAL A 84 8.66 -7.70 -1.98
C VAL A 84 8.49 -6.69 -3.10
N PHE A 85 7.99 -5.51 -2.76
CA PHE A 85 7.88 -4.36 -3.63
C PHE A 85 8.90 -3.30 -3.19
N ASP A 86 9.88 -3.03 -4.04
CA ASP A 86 10.86 -1.97 -3.86
C ASP A 86 10.25 -0.65 -4.36
N LEU A 87 9.98 0.27 -3.43
CA LEU A 87 9.27 1.52 -3.71
C LEU A 87 10.09 2.49 -4.57
N LYS A 88 11.42 2.40 -4.51
CA LYS A 88 12.30 3.30 -5.24
C LYS A 88 12.43 2.89 -6.70
N SER A 89 12.66 1.60 -6.96
CA SER A 89 12.78 1.04 -8.30
C SER A 89 11.45 0.68 -8.94
N LYS A 90 10.39 0.58 -8.13
CA LYS A 90 9.04 0.13 -8.51
C LYS A 90 8.99 -1.30 -9.02
N GLU A 91 9.94 -2.13 -8.59
CA GLU A 91 10.01 -3.55 -8.94
C GLU A 91 9.38 -4.43 -7.87
N ILE A 92 8.69 -5.47 -8.33
CA ILE A 92 8.07 -6.50 -7.48
C ILE A 92 8.78 -7.82 -7.74
N GLU A 93 9.25 -8.45 -6.67
CA GLU A 93 9.77 -9.81 -6.67
C GLU A 93 8.83 -10.72 -5.89
N THR A 94 8.53 -11.90 -6.45
CA THR A 94 7.60 -12.88 -5.85
C THR A 94 8.31 -14.17 -5.51
N PHE A 95 7.91 -14.80 -4.42
CA PHE A 95 8.52 -16.00 -3.89
C PHE A 95 7.45 -17.05 -3.58
N GLU A 96 7.67 -18.29 -4.03
CA GLU A 96 6.73 -19.39 -3.78
C GLU A 96 6.91 -20.03 -2.39
N ASN A 97 8.04 -19.78 -1.73
CA ASN A 97 8.36 -20.36 -0.44
C ASN A 97 8.95 -19.34 0.54
N GLU A 98 8.67 -19.57 1.81
CA GLU A 98 9.09 -18.71 2.91
C GLU A 98 10.61 -18.65 3.07
N THR A 99 11.32 -19.74 2.80
CA THR A 99 12.78 -19.81 2.96
C THR A 99 13.50 -18.83 2.02
N SER A 100 13.15 -18.83 0.73
CA SER A 100 13.76 -17.91 -0.24
C SER A 100 13.35 -16.46 0.02
N TYR A 101 12.10 -16.25 0.42
CA TYR A 101 11.59 -14.94 0.81
C TYR A 101 12.36 -14.37 2.01
N ASN A 102 12.51 -15.15 3.08
CA ASN A 102 13.25 -14.73 4.26
C ASN A 102 14.73 -14.48 3.92
N HIS A 103 15.37 -15.34 3.12
CA HIS A 103 16.72 -15.11 2.67
C HIS A 103 16.87 -13.76 1.92
N PHE A 104 15.90 -13.41 1.07
CA PHE A 104 15.86 -12.11 0.41
C PHE A 104 15.73 -10.97 1.42
N LEU A 105 14.80 -11.05 2.38
CA LEU A 105 14.62 -10.04 3.43
C LEU A 105 15.92 -9.82 4.22
N THR A 106 16.62 -10.88 4.61
CA THR A 106 17.92 -10.78 5.30
C THR A 106 18.95 -10.07 4.43
N SER A 107 19.02 -10.40 3.14
CA SER A 107 19.96 -9.75 2.20
C SER A 107 19.73 -8.24 2.07
N LYS A 108 18.49 -7.79 2.28
CA LYS A 108 18.08 -6.37 2.27
C LYS A 108 18.06 -5.73 3.66
N LYS A 109 18.44 -6.46 4.71
CA LYS A 109 18.36 -6.03 6.13
C LYS A 109 16.94 -5.65 6.56
N LEU A 110 15.93 -6.30 6.00
CA LEU A 110 14.53 -6.13 6.38
C LEU A 110 14.19 -7.08 7.53
N ASP A 111 13.32 -6.62 8.44
CA ASP A 111 12.90 -7.40 9.60
C ASP A 111 11.83 -8.43 9.20
N GLN A 112 12.11 -9.70 9.48
CA GLN A 112 11.24 -10.83 9.20
C GLN A 112 10.18 -11.03 10.28
N ASP A 113 10.49 -10.59 11.50
CA ASP A 113 9.70 -10.84 12.71
C ASP A 113 8.64 -9.74 12.94
N THR A 114 8.74 -8.63 12.20
CA THR A 114 7.71 -7.58 12.21
C THR A 114 6.35 -8.17 11.82
N GLU A 115 5.35 -7.91 12.67
CA GLU A 115 3.99 -8.38 12.43
C GLU A 115 3.41 -7.76 11.16
N ARG A 116 2.98 -8.62 10.23
CA ARG A 116 2.33 -8.20 8.99
C ARG A 116 0.90 -7.76 9.27
N LYS A 117 0.52 -6.60 8.74
CA LYS A 117 -0.80 -6.00 8.94
C LYS A 117 -1.59 -5.97 7.63
N GLU A 118 -2.91 -5.92 7.75
CA GLU A 118 -3.82 -5.80 6.62
C GLU A 118 -3.89 -4.33 6.14
N PHE A 119 -4.36 -4.11 4.92
CA PHE A 119 -4.47 -2.78 4.33
C PHE A 119 -5.20 -1.76 5.22
N TYR A 120 -6.33 -2.16 5.81
CA TYR A 120 -7.15 -1.25 6.61
C TYR A 120 -6.46 -0.77 7.89
N TYR A 121 -5.47 -1.51 8.41
CA TYR A 121 -4.64 -1.02 9.50
C TYR A 121 -3.91 0.25 9.08
N TYR A 122 -3.15 0.19 7.98
CA TYR A 122 -2.40 1.34 7.45
C TYR A 122 -3.33 2.45 6.94
N TYR A 123 -4.48 2.08 6.36
CA TYR A 123 -5.48 3.04 5.90
C TYR A 123 -5.98 3.90 7.07
N ASN A 124 -6.36 3.25 8.17
CA ASN A 124 -6.85 3.95 9.35
C ASN A 124 -5.73 4.77 10.02
N GLU A 125 -4.49 4.26 10.04
CA GLU A 125 -3.34 5.01 10.54
C GLU A 125 -3.07 6.29 9.72
N TYR A 126 -3.18 6.23 8.38
CA TYR A 126 -2.91 7.39 7.52
C TYR A 126 -4.06 8.40 7.51
N TRP A 127 -5.31 7.94 7.40
CA TRP A 127 -6.50 8.79 7.25
C TRP A 127 -7.13 9.21 8.59
N ASN A 128 -6.52 8.90 9.72
CA ASN A 128 -7.00 9.37 11.02
C ASN A 128 -6.87 10.90 11.21
N GLY A 129 -7.45 11.39 12.30
CA GLY A 129 -7.31 12.78 12.73
C GLY A 129 -7.96 13.77 11.76
N TRP A 130 -7.25 14.85 11.43
CA TRP A 130 -7.81 15.91 10.60
C TRP A 130 -8.08 15.49 9.15
N ARG A 131 -7.34 14.50 8.64
CA ARG A 131 -7.48 14.01 7.26
C ARG A 131 -8.82 13.30 7.05
N PHE A 132 -9.37 12.70 8.10
CA PHE A 132 -10.71 12.10 8.09
C PHE A 132 -11.81 13.12 7.71
N PHE A 133 -11.64 14.39 8.09
CA PHE A 133 -12.63 15.43 7.77
C PHE A 133 -12.49 15.98 6.33
N LEU A 134 -11.52 15.48 5.57
CA LEU A 134 -11.25 15.88 4.18
C LEU A 134 -11.53 14.75 3.20
N LEU A 135 -12.25 13.72 3.63
CA LEU A 135 -12.75 12.67 2.75
C LEU A 135 -13.91 13.26 1.91
N PRO A 136 -13.81 13.36 0.56
CA PRO A 136 -14.93 13.69 -0.32
C PRO A 136 -16.16 12.78 -0.16
#